data_AF-A0A641MDQ4-F1
#
_entry.id   AF-A0A641MDQ4-F1
#
_cell.length_a   1.000
_cell.length_b   1.000
_cell.length_c   1.000
_cell.angle_alpha   90.00
_cell.angle_beta   90.00
_cell.angle_gamma   90.00
#
_symmetry.space_group_name_H-M   'P 1'
#
loop_
_entity.id
_entity.type
_entity.pdbx_description
1 polymer ?
#
loop_
_entity_poly.entity_id
_entity_poly.type
_entity_poly.pdbx_seq_one_letter_code
_entity_poly.pdbx_strand_id
1 'polypeptide(L)'
;MYRRFLNNSDYLSIITPEALTQMTRGNSERFIQAEESAEMSITEYLSENYEIEAELNKGKYIAEYIRMITYPVGAHIYYEGKL
;
A
#
# COMPACT_ATOMS: atom_id res chain seq x y z
N MET A 1 4.96 -10.78 -6.13
CA MET A 1 3.68 -10.06 -6.25
C MET A 1 3.84 -8.78 -5.43
N TYR A 2 3.74 -7.60 -6.06
CA TYR A 2 3.87 -6.32 -5.35
C TYR A 2 2.72 -6.16 -4.35
N ARG A 3 3.03 -5.78 -3.11
CA ARG A 3 2.02 -5.44 -2.11
C ARG A 3 1.82 -3.94 -2.11
N ARG A 4 0.61 -3.55 -2.51
CA ARG A 4 0.17 -2.17 -2.56
C ARG A 4 0.08 -1.57 -1.17
N PHE A 5 0.48 -0.32 -1.04
CA PHE A 5 0.34 0.42 0.22
C PHE A 5 -1.05 1.00 0.41
N LEU A 6 -1.70 1.35 -0.71
CA LEU A 6 -2.99 2.01 -0.73
C LEU A 6 -4.07 1.08 -1.29
N ASN A 7 -5.25 1.13 -0.69
CA ASN A 7 -6.44 0.48 -1.19
C ASN A 7 -7.27 1.47 -2.04
N ASN A 8 -8.31 0.96 -2.72
CA ASN A 8 -9.14 1.80 -3.58
C ASN A 8 -9.87 2.92 -2.82
N SER A 9 -10.22 2.72 -1.55
CA SER A 9 -10.87 3.76 -0.74
C SER A 9 -9.95 4.93 -0.43
N ASP A 10 -8.64 4.68 -0.28
CA ASP A 10 -7.64 5.74 -0.08
C ASP A 10 -7.60 6.66 -1.31
N TYR A 11 -7.57 6.08 -2.51
CA TYR A 11 -7.63 6.86 -3.76
C TYR A 11 -8.94 7.64 -3.89
N LEU A 12 -10.07 6.98 -3.62
CA LEU A 12 -11.40 7.57 -3.77
C LEU A 12 -11.72 8.63 -2.70
N SER A 13 -10.94 8.70 -1.62
CA SER A 13 -11.02 9.78 -0.64
C SER A 13 -10.49 11.11 -1.18
N ILE A 14 -9.65 11.08 -2.22
CA ILE A 14 -8.97 12.25 -2.79
C ILE A 14 -9.53 12.61 -4.17
N ILE A 15 -9.86 11.62 -5.00
CA ILE A 15 -10.31 11.83 -6.38
C ILE A 15 -11.58 11.05 -6.68
N THR A 16 -12.35 11.50 -7.68
CA THR A 16 -13.58 10.80 -8.07
C THR A 16 -13.28 9.50 -8.82
N PRO A 17 -14.20 8.51 -8.79
CA PRO A 17 -14.06 7.26 -9.56
C PRO A 17 -13.87 7.49 -11.06
N GLU A 18 -14.55 8.48 -11.64
CA GLU A 18 -14.47 8.80 -13.06
C GLU A 18 -13.08 9.34 -13.41
N ALA A 19 -12.56 10.28 -12.62
CA ALA A 19 -11.23 10.83 -12.81
C ALA A 19 -10.16 9.74 -12.66
N LEU A 20 -10.29 8.90 -11.64
CA LEU A 20 -9.37 7.78 -11.42
C LEU A 20 -9.38 6.80 -12.61
N THR A 21 -10.56 6.47 -13.13
CA THR A 21 -10.72 5.59 -14.28
C THR A 21 -10.10 6.21 -15.54
N GLN A 22 -10.25 7.51 -15.76
CA GLN A 22 -9.63 8.20 -16.89
C GLN A 22 -8.10 8.22 -16.81
N MET A 23 -7.53 8.51 -15.63
CA MET A 23 -6.07 8.52 -15.43
C MET A 23 -5.47 7.13 -15.63
N THR A 24 -6.14 6.10 -15.09
CA THR A 24 -5.67 4.71 -15.16
C THR A 24 -6.07 4.03 -16.47
N ARG A 25 -6.97 4.64 -17.27
CA ARG A 25 -7.65 4.01 -18.41
C ARG A 25 -8.26 2.64 -18.03
N GLY A 26 -8.69 2.49 -16.78
CA GLY A 26 -9.18 1.24 -16.21
C GLY A 26 -8.13 0.13 -16.06
N ASN A 27 -6.83 0.40 -16.25
CA ASN A 27 -5.77 -0.58 -16.09
C ASN A 27 -5.22 -0.59 -14.65
N SER A 28 -5.48 -1.68 -13.93
CA SER A 28 -4.99 -1.93 -12.57
C SER A 28 -3.46 -1.95 -12.44
N GLU A 29 -2.73 -2.34 -13.49
CA GLU A 29 -1.26 -2.38 -13.46
C GLU A 29 -0.64 -0.98 -13.32
N ARG A 30 -1.35 0.06 -13.78
CA ARG A 30 -0.87 1.45 -13.64
C ARG A 30 -0.78 1.88 -12.19
N PHE A 31 -1.62 1.35 -11.31
CA PHE A 31 -1.53 1.62 -9.88
C PHE A 31 -0.25 1.04 -9.30
N ILE A 32 0.08 -0.21 -9.66
CA ILE A 32 1.28 -0.88 -9.18
C ILE A 32 2.52 -0.10 -9.61
N GLN A 33 2.61 0.27 -10.89
CA GLN A 33 3.75 1.03 -11.42
C GLN A 33 3.88 2.42 -10.77
N ALA A 34 2.76 3.12 -10.56
CA ALA A 34 2.77 4.43 -9.93
C ALA A 34 3.16 4.34 -8.44
N GLU A 35 2.65 3.35 -7.71
CA GLU A 35 3.00 3.10 -6.31
C GLU A 35 4.47 2.71 -6.17
N GLU A 36 5.00 1.84 -7.02
CA GLU A 36 6.42 1.46 -7.05
C GLU A 36 7.33 2.68 -7.32
N SER A 37 6.96 3.53 -8.28
CA SER A 37 7.71 4.74 -8.58
C SER A 37 7.67 5.76 -7.43
N ALA A 38 6.51 5.91 -6.77
CA ALA A 38 6.37 6.80 -5.62
C ALA A 38 7.18 6.29 -4.42
N GLU A 39 7.13 4.98 -4.16
CA GLU A 39 7.92 4.33 -3.11
C GLU A 39 9.40 4.57 -3.30
N MET A 40 9.92 4.36 -4.53
CA MET A 40 11.32 4.58 -4.85
C MET A 40 11.74 6.03 -4.56
N SER A 41 10.95 7.00 -5.01
CA SER A 41 11.24 8.42 -4.80
C SER A 41 11.22 8.82 -3.31
N ILE A 42 10.25 8.34 -2.54
CA ILE A 42 10.14 8.63 -1.11
C ILE A 42 11.29 7.98 -0.34
N THR A 43 11.61 6.74 -0.67
CA THR A 43 12.69 5.99 -0.01
C THR A 43 14.04 6.63 -0.29
N GLU A 44 14.33 6.97 -1.55
CA GLU A 44 15.56 7.65 -1.94
C GLU A 44 15.73 8.96 -1.17
N TYR A 45 14.69 9.81 -1.12
CA TYR A 45 14.73 11.08 -0.41
C TYR A 45 14.94 10.94 1.11
N LEU A 46 14.28 9.97 1.75
CA LEU A 46 14.29 9.84 3.21
C LEU A 46 15.45 8.98 3.72
N SER A 47 15.98 8.06 2.91
CA SER A 47 17.07 7.15 3.28
C SER A 47 18.37 7.89 3.61
N GLU A 48 18.56 9.09 3.08
CA GLU A 48 19.73 9.93 3.40
C GLU A 48 19.75 10.39 4.87
N ASN A 49 18.59 10.47 5.53
CA ASN A 49 18.46 11.08 6.86
C ASN A 49 17.69 10.24 7.89
N TYR A 50 17.02 9.16 7.48
CA TYR A 50 16.12 8.37 8.32
C TYR A 50 16.16 6.87 7.96
N GLU A 51 15.90 6.00 8.95
CA GLU A 51 15.73 4.56 8.75
C GLU A 51 14.33 4.22 8.21
N ILE A 52 13.98 4.74 7.03
CA ILE A 52 12.63 4.62 6.47
C ILE A 52 12.30 3.20 5.97
N GLU A 53 13.29 2.45 5.50
CA GLU A 53 13.10 1.11 4.93
C GLU A 53 12.55 0.11 5.96
N ALA A 54 13.03 0.17 7.20
CA ALA A 54 12.55 -0.70 8.27
C ALA A 54 11.06 -0.47 8.56
N GLU A 55 10.61 0.79 8.54
CA GLU A 55 9.22 1.16 8.79
C GLU A 55 8.32 0.84 7.60
N LEU A 56 8.75 1.12 6.37
CA LEU A 56 8.04 0.74 5.14
C LEU A 56 7.85 -0.78 5.05
N ASN A 57 8.87 -1.55 5.43
CA ASN A 57 8.79 -3.00 5.48
C ASN A 57 7.70 -3.48 6.45
N LYS A 58 7.56 -2.88 7.64
CA LYS A 58 6.47 -3.22 8.57
C LYS A 58 5.10 -3.05 7.90
N GLY A 59 4.90 -1.92 7.20
CA GLY A 59 3.68 -1.66 6.43
C GLY A 59 3.41 -2.71 5.35
N LYS A 60 4.43 -3.12 4.58
CA LYS A 60 4.32 -4.16 3.55
C LYS A 60 4.05 -5.57 4.09
N TYR A 61 4.42 -5.85 5.33
CA TYR A 61 4.18 -7.14 5.97
C TYR A 61 2.77 -7.28 6.54
N ILE A 62 2.00 -6.19 6.63
CA ILE A 62 0.57 -6.25 6.93
C ILE A 62 -0.12 -7.12 5.87
N ALA A 63 -0.86 -8.11 6.32
CA ALA A 63 -1.50 -9.12 5.47
C ALA A 63 -2.96 -9.30 5.86
N GLU A 64 -3.74 -9.99 5.02
CA GLU A 64 -5.11 -10.38 5.39
C GLU A 64 -5.11 -11.35 6.57
N TYR A 65 -6.13 -11.22 7.42
CA TYR A 65 -6.38 -12.15 8.50
C TYR A 65 -6.79 -13.52 7.97
N ILE A 66 -6.10 -14.55 8.43
CA ILE A 66 -6.35 -15.95 8.10
C ILE A 66 -6.66 -16.67 9.41
N ARG A 67 -7.87 -17.22 9.52
CA ARG A 67 -8.37 -17.93 10.73
C ARG A 67 -7.52 -19.12 11.16
N MET A 68 -6.75 -19.68 10.22
CA MET A 68 -5.86 -20.83 10.44
C MET A 68 -4.49 -20.43 11.02
N ILE A 69 -4.20 -19.15 11.16
CA ILE A 69 -2.91 -18.63 11.63
C ILE A 69 -3.10 -17.93 12.97
N THR A 70 -2.21 -18.22 13.92
CA THR A 70 -2.10 -17.46 15.17
C THR A 70 -1.11 -16.31 14.98
N TYR A 71 -1.55 -15.09 15.24
CA TYR A 71 -0.73 -13.89 15.09
C TYR A 71 -0.10 -13.49 16.44
N PRO A 72 1.16 -13.01 16.45
CA PRO A 72 1.78 -12.49 17.66
C PRO A 72 1.13 -11.17 18.09
N VAL A 73 1.28 -10.84 19.38
CA VAL A 73 0.79 -9.56 19.93
C VAL A 73 1.46 -8.40 19.21
N GLY A 74 0.66 -7.45 18.72
CA GLY A 74 1.13 -6.27 17.98
C GLY A 74 1.21 -6.47 16.46
N ALA A 75 0.79 -7.62 15.92
CA ALA A 75 0.64 -7.77 14.47
C ALA A 75 -0.57 -6.99 13.95
N HIS A 76 -0.38 -6.19 12.91
CA HIS A 76 -1.44 -5.48 12.19
C HIS A 76 -1.81 -6.27 10.94
N ILE A 77 -3.11 -6.50 10.75
CA ILE A 77 -3.65 -7.33 9.66
C ILE A 77 -4.99 -6.78 9.20
N TYR A 78 -5.29 -6.96 7.92
CA TYR A 78 -6.59 -6.61 7.38
C TYR A 78 -7.64 -7.68 7.74
N TYR A 79 -8.63 -7.31 8.55
CA TYR A 79 -9.82 -8.11 8.83
C TYR A 79 -11.04 -7.49 8.15
N GLU A 80 -11.69 -8.23 7.24
CA GLU A 80 -12.87 -7.74 6.50
C GLU A 80 -12.64 -6.39 5.79
N GLY A 81 -11.44 -6.21 5.22
CA GLY A 81 -11.06 -4.99 4.50
C GLY A 81 -10.74 -3.80 5.41
N LYS A 82 -10.63 -4.00 6.72
CA LYS A 82 -10.25 -2.97 7.70
C LYS A 82 -8.95 -3.37 8.39
N LEU A 83 -8.07 -2.38 8.57
CA LEU A 83 -6.80 -2.54 9.28
C LEU A 83 -6.98 -2.54 10.80
#